data_AF-A0A822J2E3-F1
#
_entry.id   AF-A0A822J2E3-F1
#
_cell.length_a   1.000
_cell.length_b   1.000
_cell.length_c   1.000
_cell.angle_alpha   90.00
_cell.angle_beta   90.00
_cell.angle_gamma   90.00
#
_symmetry.space_group_name_H-M   'P 1'
#
loop_
_entity.id
_entity.type
_entity.pdbx_description
1 polymer ?
#
loop_
_entity_poly.entity_id
_entity_poly.type
_entity_poly.pdbx_seq_one_letter_code
_entity_poly.pdbx_strand_id
1 'polypeptide(L)'
;DTPSDTPTDTPTDTPTDTPTDTPTDTPTDTPTDTPTDTPTDTPTDTPTDTPTDTPTDTPTDTPTPTPTPTPTPTPTPTPTPTPTPTNTTPANTTSANTTATPPSSGNSGSGSSGSSGGGGGSGTSGEEYSNIEIIEKYNLFIYYNKITKYKFNNNNNPIMFVNITGNINAGEINALVEVLKNTSSLVNTPSPGFVYKNVNIWVGTSGFSSSKNIKQAIIQFRIKNLWLENNSIEASDVKLVRWDGNKWRTLDTTEKAKDGSHTFFEANTDGFSAFAITGLEKKAPIPEKELILNAADTNSTIQPTTQPIMQPKKPSEGKIFGFLINWVLIIGVFFVIGVVIEIYIKMKNK
;
A
#
# COMPACT_ATOMS: atom_id res chain seq x y z
N ASP A 1 11.18 88.15 -3.92
CA ASP A 1 10.13 87.98 -2.89
C ASP A 1 8.92 87.36 -3.56
N THR A 2 8.44 86.16 -3.26
CA THR A 2 8.49 85.30 -2.06
C THR A 2 8.24 83.83 -2.50
N PRO A 3 8.63 82.83 -1.69
CA PRO A 3 8.80 81.44 -2.12
C PRO A 3 7.52 80.58 -2.03
N SER A 4 7.52 79.47 -2.78
CA SER A 4 6.52 78.40 -2.78
C SER A 4 6.94 77.29 -1.82
N ASP A 5 6.11 77.00 -0.83
CA ASP A 5 6.25 75.87 0.09
C ASP A 5 5.71 74.57 -0.54
N THR A 6 6.54 73.53 -0.55
CA THR A 6 6.08 72.14 -0.70
C THR A 6 6.91 71.23 0.20
N PRO A 7 6.39 70.77 1.35
CA PRO A 7 7.03 69.71 2.10
C PRO A 7 6.73 68.34 1.48
N THR A 8 7.79 67.53 1.41
CA THR A 8 7.82 66.13 0.97
C THR A 8 7.70 65.23 2.20
N ASP A 9 6.66 64.41 2.28
CA ASP A 9 6.57 63.34 3.28
C ASP A 9 6.78 61.98 2.62
N THR A 10 7.79 61.25 3.10
CA THR A 10 8.16 59.90 2.69
C THR A 10 7.91 58.98 3.89
N PRO A 11 6.92 58.07 3.86
CA PRO A 11 6.84 57.03 4.89
C PRO A 11 7.79 55.88 4.53
N THR A 12 8.68 55.55 5.46
CA THR A 12 9.56 54.38 5.42
C THR A 12 8.92 53.27 6.25
N ASP A 13 8.29 52.30 5.61
CA ASP A 13 7.79 51.11 6.30
C ASP A 13 8.91 50.07 6.44
N THR A 14 9.33 49.84 7.68
CA THR A 14 10.22 48.73 8.05
C THR A 14 9.45 47.80 8.98
N PRO A 15 8.90 46.66 8.52
CA PRO A 15 8.31 45.68 9.42
C PRO A 15 9.41 44.81 10.04
N THR A 16 9.57 44.89 11.36
CA THR A 16 10.32 43.92 12.17
C THR A 16 9.29 43.06 12.90
N ASP A 17 8.99 41.88 12.35
CA ASP A 17 8.21 40.86 13.06
C ASP A 17 9.14 39.73 13.52
N THR A 18 9.37 39.68 14.83
CA THR A 18 9.83 38.45 15.50
C THR A 18 9.03 38.26 16.79
N PRO A 19 8.00 37.40 16.78
CA PRO A 19 7.53 36.76 17.99
C PRO A 19 8.14 35.35 18.09
N THR A 20 9.02 35.17 19.08
CA THR A 20 9.43 33.85 19.59
C THR A 20 8.58 33.57 20.82
N ASP A 21 7.55 32.74 20.68
CA ASP A 21 6.82 32.21 21.82
C ASP A 21 6.92 30.68 21.83
N THR A 22 7.69 30.18 22.80
CA THR A 22 7.72 28.76 23.18
C THR A 22 7.25 28.66 24.63
N PRO A 23 5.98 28.33 24.91
CA PRO A 23 5.59 27.87 26.22
C PRO A 23 5.79 26.36 26.31
N THR A 24 6.79 25.94 27.10
CA THR A 24 6.95 24.56 27.58
C THR A 24 6.47 24.53 29.03
N ASP A 25 5.19 24.22 29.24
CA ASP A 25 4.70 23.88 30.58
C ASP A 25 4.47 22.36 30.65
N THR A 26 5.30 21.72 31.47
CA THR A 26 5.17 20.31 31.86
C THR A 26 4.55 20.30 33.26
N PRO A 27 3.27 19.96 33.43
CA PRO A 27 2.75 19.66 34.76
C PRO A 27 3.10 18.20 35.11
N THR A 28 4.04 18.03 36.03
CA THR A 28 4.19 16.81 36.82
C THR A 28 3.77 17.17 38.24
N ASP A 29 2.63 16.66 38.70
CA ASP A 29 2.43 16.39 40.12
C ASP A 29 1.48 15.21 40.32
N THR A 30 1.95 14.32 41.18
CA THR A 30 1.49 12.98 41.57
C THR A 30 0.09 12.92 42.21
N PRO A 31 -0.69 11.85 42.00
CA PRO A 31 -1.93 11.62 42.74
C PRO A 31 -1.64 11.10 44.15
N THR A 32 -2.35 11.61 45.16
CA THR A 32 -2.45 10.97 46.47
C THR A 32 -3.92 10.84 46.83
N ASP A 33 -4.39 9.59 46.85
CA ASP A 33 -5.70 9.21 47.37
C ASP A 33 -5.77 9.38 48.89
N THR A 34 -6.90 9.89 49.38
CA THR A 34 -7.47 9.45 50.67
C THR A 34 -8.98 9.69 50.65
N PRO A 35 -9.82 8.64 50.68
CA PRO A 35 -11.26 8.79 50.80
C PRO A 35 -11.65 8.95 52.28
N THR A 36 -12.66 9.77 52.58
CA THR A 36 -13.38 9.70 53.85
C THR A 36 -14.85 10.01 53.59
N ASP A 37 -15.66 8.96 53.65
CA ASP A 37 -17.12 9.04 53.66
C ASP A 37 -17.63 9.66 54.97
N THR A 38 -18.65 10.51 54.86
CA THR A 38 -19.83 10.51 55.76
C THR A 38 -20.98 11.28 55.09
N PRO A 39 -22.17 10.67 54.86
CA PRO A 39 -23.32 11.31 54.24
C PRO A 39 -24.40 11.69 55.26
N THR A 40 -24.86 12.94 55.27
CA THR A 40 -26.16 13.48 55.78
C THR A 40 -26.11 14.99 55.54
N ASP A 41 -27.09 15.75 55.05
CA ASP A 41 -28.55 15.67 55.10
C ASP A 41 -29.18 16.27 53.82
N THR A 42 -30.41 15.85 53.53
CA THR A 42 -31.35 16.49 52.61
C THR A 42 -31.71 17.91 53.04
N PRO A 43 -31.78 18.85 52.08
CA PRO A 43 -32.92 19.77 52.00
C PRO A 43 -33.60 19.71 50.64
N THR A 44 -34.90 19.42 50.70
CA THR A 44 -35.88 19.78 49.68
C THR A 44 -35.96 21.29 49.61
N ASP A 45 -35.65 21.88 48.44
CA ASP A 45 -36.30 23.11 47.99
C ASP A 45 -36.11 23.26 46.48
N THR A 46 -37.24 23.32 45.79
CA THR A 46 -37.38 23.72 44.39
C THR A 46 -37.27 25.23 44.27
N PRO A 47 -36.37 25.75 43.42
CA PRO A 47 -36.63 26.96 42.66
C PRO A 47 -36.79 26.62 41.18
N THR A 48 -37.99 26.90 40.70
CA THR A 48 -38.30 27.14 39.30
C THR A 48 -37.61 28.43 38.88
N ASP A 49 -36.71 28.38 37.89
CA ASP A 49 -36.50 29.47 36.94
C ASP A 49 -35.81 28.92 35.69
N THR A 50 -36.50 29.04 34.57
CA THR A 50 -36.02 28.78 33.21
C THR A 50 -35.14 29.93 32.72
N PRO A 51 -33.84 29.71 32.46
CA PRO A 51 -33.09 30.59 31.57
C PRO A 51 -33.35 30.17 30.11
N THR A 52 -34.15 30.98 29.41
CA THR A 52 -34.25 30.95 27.95
C THR A 52 -33.07 31.74 27.38
N ASP A 53 -31.90 31.11 27.26
CA ASP A 53 -30.80 31.67 26.48
C ASP A 53 -30.81 31.06 25.08
N THR A 54 -31.36 31.83 24.15
CA THR A 54 -31.22 31.62 22.70
C THR A 54 -29.75 31.82 22.32
N PRO A 55 -29.02 30.80 21.81
CA PRO A 55 -27.69 31.05 21.27
C PRO A 55 -27.82 31.92 20.02
N THR A 56 -27.23 33.10 20.11
CA THR A 56 -27.12 34.08 19.02
C THR A 56 -25.97 33.68 18.08
N ASP A 57 -26.25 33.75 16.78
CA ASP A 57 -25.42 33.60 15.59
C ASP A 57 -23.94 33.19 15.76
N THR A 58 -23.66 31.97 15.30
CA THR A 58 -22.31 31.48 15.00
C THR A 58 -21.64 32.37 13.95
N PRO A 59 -20.46 32.96 14.20
CA PRO A 59 -19.71 33.65 13.15
C PRO A 59 -19.31 32.64 12.08
N THR A 60 -19.69 32.92 10.84
CA THR A 60 -19.22 32.17 9.68
C THR A 60 -17.82 32.65 9.34
N ASP A 61 -16.80 31.92 9.79
CA ASP A 61 -15.42 32.14 9.34
C ASP A 61 -15.36 31.95 7.84
N THR A 62 -15.23 33.06 7.11
CA THR A 62 -14.99 33.04 5.67
C THR A 62 -13.53 32.64 5.47
N PRO A 63 -13.22 31.51 4.81
CA PRO A 63 -11.84 31.09 4.60
C PRO A 63 -11.11 32.15 3.77
N THR A 64 -10.05 32.71 4.34
CA THR A 64 -9.10 33.57 3.61
C THR A 64 -8.47 32.75 2.49
N PRO A 65 -8.43 33.24 1.24
CA PRO A 65 -7.84 32.48 0.15
C PRO A 65 -6.36 32.23 0.41
N THR A 66 -6.00 30.96 0.58
CA THR A 66 -4.60 30.53 0.69
C THR A 66 -3.88 30.85 -0.62
N PRO A 67 -2.73 31.54 -0.60
CA PRO A 67 -1.99 31.84 -1.81
C PRO A 67 -1.56 30.53 -2.50
N THR A 68 -2.00 30.36 -3.75
CA THR A 68 -1.56 29.26 -4.61
C THR A 68 -0.06 29.35 -4.82
N PRO A 69 0.74 28.31 -4.50
CA PRO A 69 2.17 28.34 -4.75
C PRO A 69 2.42 28.43 -6.26
N THR A 70 3.09 29.50 -6.69
CA THR A 70 3.58 29.66 -8.06
C THR A 70 4.60 28.56 -8.35
N PRO A 71 4.45 27.78 -9.42
CA PRO A 71 5.41 26.72 -9.73
C PRO A 71 6.80 27.33 -9.98
N THR A 72 7.77 26.94 -9.15
CA THR A 72 9.18 27.25 -9.39
C THR A 72 9.65 26.46 -10.62
N PRO A 73 10.28 27.10 -11.62
CA PRO A 73 10.76 26.38 -12.79
C PRO A 73 11.81 25.34 -12.39
N THR A 74 11.51 24.07 -12.63
CA THR A 74 12.46 22.97 -12.45
C THR A 74 13.59 23.12 -13.46
N PRO A 75 14.87 23.06 -13.04
CA PRO A 75 15.99 23.14 -13.97
C PRO A 75 15.95 21.95 -14.94
N THR A 76 15.94 22.26 -16.24
CA THR A 76 16.07 21.26 -17.31
C THR A 76 17.45 20.60 -17.22
N PRO A 77 17.55 19.26 -17.13
CA PRO A 77 18.85 18.60 -17.09
C PRO A 77 19.60 18.82 -18.41
N THR A 78 20.81 19.36 -18.30
CA THR A 78 21.75 19.51 -19.43
C THR A 78 22.20 18.10 -19.87
N PRO A 79 22.13 17.76 -21.18
CA PRO A 79 22.59 16.47 -21.66
C PRO A 79 24.09 16.32 -21.40
N THR A 80 24.45 15.25 -20.69
CA THR A 80 25.85 14.86 -20.47
C THR A 80 26.40 14.27 -21.78
N PRO A 81 27.57 14.68 -22.28
CA PRO A 81 28.13 14.14 -23.52
C PRO A 81 28.43 12.64 -23.39
N THR A 82 27.84 11.86 -24.28
CA THR A 82 28.11 10.42 -24.44
C THR A 82 29.57 10.21 -24.87
N PRO A 83 30.37 9.37 -24.19
CA PRO A 83 31.73 9.09 -24.61
C PRO A 83 31.76 8.33 -25.94
N THR A 84 32.52 8.87 -26.89
CA THR A 84 32.80 8.28 -28.21
C THR A 84 33.57 6.96 -28.05
N PRO A 85 33.15 5.84 -28.67
CA PRO A 85 33.88 4.59 -28.60
C PRO A 85 35.25 4.74 -29.31
N THR A 86 36.32 4.45 -28.57
CA THR A 86 37.68 4.41 -29.12
C THR A 86 37.88 3.04 -29.76
N ASN A 87 38.06 3.02 -31.08
CA ASN A 87 38.23 1.80 -31.86
C ASN A 87 39.68 1.31 -31.74
N THR A 88 39.95 0.38 -30.81
CA THR A 88 41.25 -0.31 -30.73
C THR A 88 41.31 -1.44 -31.75
N THR A 89 42.22 -1.29 -32.71
CA THR A 89 42.58 -2.25 -33.75
C THR A 89 43.15 -3.55 -33.16
N PRO A 90 42.74 -4.75 -33.61
CA PRO A 90 43.34 -6.00 -33.16
C PRO A 90 44.75 -6.18 -33.74
N ALA A 91 45.74 -6.38 -32.88
CA ALA A 91 47.08 -6.77 -33.27
C ALA A 91 47.08 -8.24 -33.73
N ASN A 92 47.44 -8.43 -34.99
CA ASN A 92 47.66 -9.71 -35.63
C ASN A 92 48.84 -10.42 -34.94
N THR A 93 48.62 -11.57 -34.31
CA THR A 93 49.71 -12.45 -33.82
C THR A 93 49.62 -13.81 -34.50
N THR A 94 50.66 -14.06 -35.29
CA THR A 94 50.90 -15.23 -36.12
C THR A 94 51.05 -16.49 -35.25
N SER A 95 50.34 -17.54 -35.65
CA SER A 95 50.45 -18.88 -35.11
C SER A 95 51.81 -19.49 -35.41
N ALA A 96 52.55 -19.91 -34.39
CA ALA A 96 53.70 -20.79 -34.50
C ALA A 96 53.53 -21.97 -33.53
N ASN A 97 53.25 -23.11 -34.13
CA ASN A 97 53.17 -24.44 -33.56
C ASN A 97 54.57 -24.94 -33.17
N THR A 98 54.83 -25.25 -31.89
CA THR A 98 55.84 -26.25 -31.50
C THR A 98 55.49 -26.92 -30.17
N THR A 99 55.49 -28.24 -30.21
CA THR A 99 55.37 -29.22 -29.12
C THR A 99 56.68 -29.32 -28.34
N ALA A 100 56.65 -29.27 -26.99
CA ALA A 100 57.57 -30.01 -26.12
C ALA A 100 57.20 -29.88 -24.61
N THR A 101 57.49 -30.96 -23.90
CA THR A 101 57.21 -31.40 -22.52
C THR A 101 57.83 -30.56 -21.37
N PRO A 102 57.46 -30.82 -20.09
CA PRO A 102 57.74 -29.94 -18.93
C PRO A 102 59.06 -30.26 -18.22
N PRO A 103 59.48 -29.39 -17.27
CA PRO A 103 59.73 -29.92 -15.93
C PRO A 103 59.32 -28.98 -14.77
N SER A 104 59.11 -29.63 -13.62
CA SER A 104 58.88 -29.04 -12.30
C SER A 104 60.09 -28.28 -11.73
N SER A 105 59.85 -27.23 -10.93
CA SER A 105 60.38 -27.03 -9.56
C SER A 105 60.32 -25.56 -9.14
N GLY A 106 60.16 -25.30 -7.84
CA GLY A 106 60.76 -24.12 -7.20
C GLY A 106 59.85 -22.98 -6.72
N ASN A 107 59.24 -23.18 -5.56
CA ASN A 107 59.04 -22.23 -4.46
C ASN A 107 59.60 -20.79 -4.58
N SER A 108 58.76 -19.76 -4.40
CA SER A 108 58.93 -18.68 -3.40
C SER A 108 57.85 -17.60 -3.58
N GLY A 109 57.36 -17.05 -2.46
CA GLY A 109 56.16 -16.24 -2.41
C GLY A 109 56.32 -14.78 -2.86
N SER A 110 55.17 -14.16 -3.08
CA SER A 110 54.96 -12.73 -2.87
C SER A 110 53.46 -12.51 -2.70
N GLY A 111 53.09 -11.79 -1.64
CA GLY A 111 51.73 -11.36 -1.42
C GLY A 111 51.18 -10.61 -2.63
N SER A 112 49.94 -10.90 -2.96
CA SER A 112 49.08 -9.94 -3.64
C SER A 112 47.77 -9.95 -2.89
N SER A 113 47.49 -8.79 -2.31
CA SER A 113 46.20 -8.38 -1.78
C SER A 113 45.09 -8.83 -2.74
N GLY A 114 44.41 -9.90 -2.35
CA GLY A 114 43.11 -10.24 -2.90
C GLY A 114 42.12 -9.17 -2.47
N SER A 115 42.11 -8.04 -3.17
CA SER A 115 40.92 -7.21 -3.25
C SER A 115 39.90 -8.03 -4.01
N SER A 116 39.19 -8.92 -3.29
CA SER A 116 37.89 -9.39 -3.72
C SER A 116 36.98 -8.16 -3.69
N GLY A 117 37.01 -7.41 -4.79
CA GLY A 117 36.05 -6.35 -5.07
C GLY A 117 34.67 -6.99 -4.95
N GLY A 118 34.01 -6.69 -3.83
CA GLY A 118 32.70 -7.20 -3.50
C GLY A 118 31.76 -6.86 -4.64
N GLY A 119 31.33 -7.88 -5.37
CA GLY A 119 30.34 -7.76 -6.41
C GLY A 119 29.10 -7.11 -5.83
N GLY A 120 28.76 -5.93 -6.33
CA GLY A 120 27.47 -5.31 -6.10
C GLY A 120 26.39 -6.27 -6.55
N GLY A 121 25.69 -6.87 -5.58
CA GLY A 121 24.51 -7.67 -5.84
C GLY A 121 23.39 -6.75 -6.31
N SER A 122 23.35 -6.55 -7.63
CA SER A 122 22.24 -5.94 -8.33
C SER A 122 21.00 -6.80 -8.08
N GLY A 123 19.97 -6.21 -7.45
CA GLY A 123 18.62 -6.77 -7.41
C GLY A 123 18.05 -6.86 -8.81
N THR A 124 18.45 -7.88 -9.56
CA THR A 124 17.76 -8.30 -10.77
C THR A 124 16.38 -8.80 -10.37
N SER A 125 15.34 -8.17 -10.90
CA SER A 125 13.96 -8.65 -10.81
C SER A 125 13.91 -10.15 -11.04
N GLY A 126 13.39 -10.90 -10.07
CA GLY A 126 13.06 -12.32 -10.26
C GLY A 126 11.77 -12.52 -11.06
N GLU A 127 11.08 -11.43 -11.39
CA GLU A 127 9.79 -11.42 -12.06
C GLU A 127 9.93 -11.30 -13.58
N GLU A 128 9.00 -11.94 -14.29
CA GLU A 128 8.88 -11.81 -15.74
C GLU A 128 8.50 -10.38 -16.11
N TYR A 129 9.27 -9.73 -16.99
CA TYR A 129 9.09 -8.31 -17.33
C TYR A 129 7.66 -7.98 -17.82
N SER A 130 7.02 -8.91 -18.52
CA SER A 130 5.64 -8.73 -19.00
C SER A 130 4.60 -8.61 -17.88
N ASN A 131 4.86 -9.21 -16.71
CA ASN A 131 3.99 -9.17 -15.53
C ASN A 131 4.20 -7.92 -14.66
N ILE A 132 5.29 -7.18 -14.88
CA ILE A 132 5.59 -5.97 -14.11
C ILE A 132 4.79 -4.78 -14.68
N GLU A 133 4.09 -4.07 -13.80
CA GLU A 133 3.40 -2.82 -14.09
C GLU A 133 4.28 -1.62 -13.77
N ILE A 134 4.93 -1.63 -12.60
CA ILE A 134 5.77 -0.54 -12.09
C ILE A 134 6.98 -1.12 -11.38
N ILE A 135 8.11 -0.44 -11.52
CA ILE A 135 9.31 -0.65 -10.72
C ILE A 135 9.67 0.68 -10.07
N GLU A 136 9.81 0.70 -8.75
CA GLU A 136 10.43 1.80 -8.02
C GLU A 136 11.56 1.27 -7.14
N LYS A 137 12.67 2.01 -7.11
CA LYS A 137 13.91 1.56 -6.49
C LYS A 137 14.63 2.74 -5.84
N TYR A 138 15.05 2.57 -4.59
CA TYR A 138 15.79 3.59 -3.84
C TYR A 138 16.93 2.97 -3.05
N ASN A 139 18.04 3.69 -2.90
CA ASN A 139 19.19 3.28 -2.09
C ASN A 139 19.33 4.25 -0.93
N LEU A 140 19.41 3.74 0.30
CA LEU A 140 19.60 4.54 1.50
C LEU A 140 20.54 3.80 2.46
N PHE A 141 21.26 4.55 3.29
CA PHE A 141 22.04 3.98 4.39
C PHE A 141 21.11 3.45 5.48
N ILE A 142 21.46 2.29 6.05
CA ILE A 142 20.77 1.72 7.21
C ILE A 142 21.69 1.86 8.42
N TYR A 143 21.17 2.45 9.50
CA TYR A 143 21.90 2.66 10.73
C TYR A 143 21.34 1.81 11.86
N TYR A 144 22.22 1.42 12.78
CA TYR A 144 21.87 0.66 13.98
C TYR A 144 20.83 1.41 14.81
N ASN A 145 19.72 0.75 15.15
CA ASN A 145 18.61 1.25 15.95
C ASN A 145 17.96 2.57 15.44
N LYS A 146 18.18 2.95 14.18
CA LYS A 146 17.49 4.08 13.55
C LYS A 146 16.58 3.61 12.44
N ILE A 147 15.45 4.30 12.28
CA ILE A 147 14.50 4.05 11.20
C ILE A 147 15.02 4.73 9.92
N THR A 148 15.29 3.92 8.90
CA THR A 148 15.47 4.37 7.52
C THR A 148 14.13 4.24 6.79
N LYS A 149 13.62 5.35 6.23
CA LYS A 149 12.32 5.41 5.54
C LYS A 149 12.53 5.44 4.03
N TYR A 150 12.31 4.31 3.35
CA TYR A 150 12.27 4.28 1.89
C TYR A 150 10.90 4.78 1.43
N LYS A 151 10.84 5.98 0.85
CA LYS A 151 9.60 6.59 0.35
C LYS A 151 9.43 6.34 -1.15
N PHE A 152 8.30 5.73 -1.51
CA PHE A 152 7.89 5.47 -2.89
C PHE A 152 6.83 6.50 -3.28
N ASN A 153 7.03 7.17 -4.42
CA ASN A 153 6.27 8.37 -4.77
C ASN A 153 5.36 8.17 -5.99
N ASN A 154 5.46 7.05 -6.71
CA ASN A 154 4.56 6.78 -7.83
C ASN A 154 3.11 6.58 -7.31
N ASN A 155 2.16 7.30 -7.90
CA ASN A 155 0.76 7.23 -7.50
C ASN A 155 0.12 5.86 -7.75
N ASN A 156 0.63 5.11 -8.73
CA ASN A 156 0.15 3.77 -9.05
C ASN A 156 0.84 2.68 -8.21
N ASN A 157 1.88 3.03 -7.43
CA ASN A 157 2.42 2.15 -6.42
C ASN A 157 1.59 2.28 -5.13
N PRO A 158 0.95 1.18 -4.67
CA PRO A 158 0.22 1.21 -3.41
C PRO A 158 1.15 1.24 -2.20
N ILE A 159 2.40 0.78 -2.33
CA ILE A 159 3.40 0.84 -1.27
C ILE A 159 3.94 2.27 -1.20
N MET A 160 3.80 2.90 -0.04
CA MET A 160 4.23 4.28 0.20
C MET A 160 5.56 4.32 0.93
N PHE A 161 5.72 3.44 1.92
CA PHE A 161 6.94 3.34 2.70
C PHE A 161 7.32 1.89 2.96
N VAL A 162 8.62 1.63 2.86
CA VAL A 162 9.26 0.49 3.51
C VAL A 162 10.19 1.08 4.56
N ASN A 163 9.81 0.96 5.84
CA ASN A 163 10.57 1.48 6.96
C ASN A 163 11.41 0.36 7.56
N ILE A 164 12.72 0.55 7.63
CA ILE A 164 13.67 -0.44 8.15
C ILE A 164 14.33 0.13 9.40
N THR A 165 14.23 -0.57 10.52
CA THR A 165 15.08 -0.32 11.69
C THR A 165 16.27 -1.26 11.63
N GLY A 166 17.48 -0.72 11.47
CA GLY A 166 18.70 -1.52 11.38
C GLY A 166 19.05 -2.20 12.71
N ASN A 167 19.48 -3.45 12.65
CA ASN A 167 20.19 -4.14 13.74
C ASN A 167 21.72 -4.10 13.57
N ILE A 168 22.18 -3.42 12.52
CA ILE A 168 23.58 -3.13 12.20
C ILE A 168 23.69 -1.73 11.58
N ASN A 169 24.91 -1.19 11.49
CA ASN A 169 25.22 -0.15 10.51
C ASN A 169 25.57 -0.84 9.18
N ALA A 170 24.86 -0.51 8.12
CA ALA A 170 25.12 -0.97 6.77
C ALA A 170 25.32 0.23 5.84
N GLY A 171 26.01 0.01 4.72
CA GLY A 171 26.16 1.01 3.66
C GLY A 171 24.83 1.31 2.97
N GLU A 172 24.91 1.76 1.72
CA GLU A 172 23.70 1.91 0.90
C GLU A 172 23.05 0.55 0.65
N ILE A 173 21.85 0.40 1.18
CA ILE A 173 21.01 -0.77 0.96
C ILE A 173 19.89 -0.35 0.04
N ASN A 174 19.67 -1.17 -0.98
CA ASN A 174 18.59 -0.97 -1.91
C ASN A 174 17.26 -1.46 -1.33
N ALA A 175 16.18 -0.70 -1.53
CA ALA A 175 14.81 -1.21 -1.51
C ALA A 175 14.21 -1.12 -2.92
N LEU A 176 13.59 -2.19 -3.36
CA LEU A 176 12.96 -2.35 -4.67
C LEU A 176 11.51 -2.81 -4.46
N VAL A 177 10.57 -2.12 -5.10
CA VAL A 177 9.16 -2.52 -5.17
C VAL A 177 8.79 -2.72 -6.63
N GLU A 178 8.29 -3.90 -6.95
CA GLU A 178 7.71 -4.25 -8.24
C GLU A 178 6.21 -4.41 -8.06
N VAL A 179 5.41 -3.56 -8.69
CA VAL A 179 3.94 -3.71 -8.72
C VAL A 179 3.57 -4.56 -9.92
N LEU A 180 2.73 -5.57 -9.71
CA LEU A 180 2.49 -6.62 -10.69
C LEU A 180 1.07 -6.57 -11.24
N LYS A 181 0.93 -6.99 -12.50
CA LYS A 181 -0.36 -7.12 -13.20
C LYS A 181 -1.13 -8.34 -12.71
N ASN A 182 -0.42 -9.45 -12.45
CA ASN A 182 -0.96 -10.70 -11.94
C ASN A 182 -0.18 -11.18 -10.73
N THR A 183 -0.52 -12.36 -10.21
CA THR A 183 0.28 -13.05 -9.18
C THR A 183 1.74 -13.15 -9.62
N SER A 184 2.67 -12.98 -8.68
CA SER A 184 4.11 -13.12 -8.95
C SER A 184 4.44 -14.50 -9.51
N SER A 185 5.34 -14.57 -10.49
CA SER A 185 5.88 -15.82 -11.03
C SER A 185 6.69 -16.62 -10.00
N LEU A 186 7.07 -15.99 -8.89
CA LEU A 186 7.79 -16.60 -7.76
C LEU A 186 6.87 -17.37 -6.82
N VAL A 187 5.57 -17.30 -7.04
CA VAL A 187 4.56 -17.95 -6.21
C VAL A 187 3.81 -19.00 -7.02
N ASN A 188 3.61 -20.18 -6.42
CA ASN A 188 2.95 -21.32 -7.05
C ASN A 188 1.48 -21.49 -6.62
N THR A 189 0.99 -20.65 -5.71
CA THR A 189 -0.40 -20.66 -5.24
C THR A 189 -0.99 -19.24 -5.24
N PRO A 190 -2.23 -19.04 -5.74
CA PRO A 190 -2.88 -17.74 -5.68
C PRO A 190 -2.96 -17.19 -4.25
N SER A 191 -2.84 -15.88 -4.12
CA SER A 191 -3.03 -15.19 -2.83
C SER A 191 -4.44 -15.42 -2.28
N PRO A 192 -4.63 -15.58 -0.96
CA PRO A 192 -5.95 -15.69 -0.35
C PRO A 192 -6.75 -14.38 -0.45
N GLY A 193 -8.07 -14.52 -0.61
CA GLY A 193 -9.00 -13.39 -0.62
C GLY A 193 -9.02 -12.61 -1.93
N PHE A 194 -9.70 -11.46 -1.91
CA PHE A 194 -9.80 -10.56 -3.06
C PHE A 194 -8.54 -9.69 -3.13
N VAL A 195 -7.79 -9.82 -4.22
CA VAL A 195 -6.50 -9.12 -4.37
C VAL A 195 -6.71 -7.71 -4.91
N TYR A 196 -6.20 -6.72 -4.19
CA TYR A 196 -6.09 -5.33 -4.66
C TYR A 196 -4.89 -5.17 -5.59
N LYS A 197 -3.70 -5.55 -5.11
CA LYS A 197 -2.44 -5.53 -5.86
C LYS A 197 -1.50 -6.64 -5.39
N ASN A 198 -0.83 -7.27 -6.34
CA ASN A 198 0.34 -8.10 -6.09
C ASN A 198 1.60 -7.23 -6.21
N VAL A 199 2.56 -7.44 -5.32
CA VAL A 199 3.84 -6.71 -5.34
C VAL A 199 4.99 -7.65 -4.94
N ASN A 200 6.17 -7.46 -5.52
CA ASN A 200 7.40 -8.00 -4.92
C ASN A 200 8.13 -6.86 -4.22
N ILE A 201 8.66 -7.14 -3.03
CA ILE A 201 9.45 -6.17 -2.27
C ILE A 201 10.77 -6.84 -1.91
N TRP A 202 11.88 -6.17 -2.21
CA TRP A 202 13.24 -6.65 -1.91
C TRP A 202 14.03 -5.58 -1.17
N VAL A 203 14.75 -5.98 -0.11
CA VAL A 203 15.63 -5.09 0.64
C VAL A 203 17.02 -5.71 0.76
N GLY A 204 18.00 -5.05 0.14
CA GLY A 204 19.37 -5.51 0.03
C GLY A 204 19.54 -6.73 -0.87
N THR A 205 20.73 -7.32 -0.82
CA THR A 205 21.05 -8.56 -1.50
C THR A 205 20.46 -9.77 -0.78
N SER A 206 20.47 -10.94 -1.42
CA SER A 206 20.04 -12.19 -0.79
C SER A 206 20.74 -12.40 0.57
N GLY A 207 19.95 -12.71 1.60
CA GLY A 207 20.41 -12.87 2.98
C GLY A 207 20.54 -11.57 3.79
N PHE A 208 20.48 -10.39 3.17
CA PHE A 208 20.51 -9.13 3.90
C PHE A 208 19.28 -8.99 4.81
N SER A 209 18.11 -9.28 4.27
CA SER A 209 16.80 -9.19 4.93
C SER A 209 16.57 -10.30 5.96
N SER A 210 17.37 -10.31 7.03
CA SER A 210 17.28 -11.23 8.14
C SER A 210 17.29 -10.49 9.48
N SER A 211 16.83 -11.14 10.55
CA SER A 211 16.84 -10.57 11.91
C SER A 211 18.24 -10.17 12.42
N LYS A 212 19.29 -10.73 11.81
CA LYS A 212 20.69 -10.32 12.06
C LYS A 212 20.94 -8.87 11.67
N ASN A 213 20.37 -8.40 10.57
CA ASN A 213 20.65 -7.07 10.01
C ASN A 213 19.48 -6.10 10.18
N ILE A 214 18.25 -6.61 10.23
CA ILE A 214 17.02 -5.82 10.35
C ILE A 214 16.36 -6.18 11.67
N LYS A 215 16.22 -5.17 12.54
CA LYS A 215 15.57 -5.30 13.83
C LYS A 215 14.04 -5.32 13.68
N GLN A 216 13.53 -4.46 12.79
CA GLN A 216 12.11 -4.34 12.50
C GLN A 216 11.92 -3.81 11.08
N ALA A 217 10.92 -4.34 10.38
CA ALA A 217 10.48 -3.83 9.10
C ALA A 217 8.97 -3.57 9.12
N ILE A 218 8.59 -2.38 8.63
CA ILE A 218 7.20 -1.94 8.52
C ILE A 218 6.93 -1.53 7.08
N ILE A 219 5.83 -2.01 6.52
CA ILE A 219 5.34 -1.62 5.20
C ILE A 219 4.10 -0.76 5.38
N GLN A 220 4.11 0.44 4.83
CA GLN A 220 2.93 1.31 4.79
C GLN A 220 2.40 1.36 3.36
N PHE A 221 1.11 1.11 3.20
CA PHE A 221 0.45 1.04 1.90
C PHE A 221 -0.91 1.70 1.94
N ARG A 222 -1.45 2.02 0.76
CA ARG A 222 -2.77 2.62 0.59
C ARG A 222 -3.64 1.81 -0.35
N ILE A 223 -4.94 1.85 -0.11
CA ILE A 223 -5.96 1.26 -0.97
C ILE A 223 -6.96 2.36 -1.35
N LYS A 224 -7.36 2.41 -2.61
CA LYS A 224 -8.45 3.30 -3.05
C LYS A 224 -9.75 2.94 -2.32
N ASN A 225 -10.40 3.93 -1.71
CA ASN A 225 -11.68 3.72 -1.00
C ASN A 225 -12.73 3.06 -1.91
N LEU A 226 -12.81 3.51 -3.16
CA LEU A 226 -13.72 2.94 -4.16
C LEU A 226 -13.51 1.44 -4.42
N TRP A 227 -12.27 0.94 -4.31
CA TRP A 227 -12.02 -0.49 -4.46
C TRP A 227 -12.55 -1.29 -3.26
N LEU A 228 -12.38 -0.77 -2.04
CA LEU A 228 -12.93 -1.39 -0.84
C LEU A 228 -14.46 -1.44 -0.91
N GLU A 229 -15.09 -0.33 -1.28
CA GLU A 229 -16.55 -0.20 -1.44
C GLU A 229 -17.10 -1.16 -2.50
N ASN A 230 -16.51 -1.16 -3.70
CA ASN A 230 -16.97 -2.01 -4.80
C ASN A 230 -16.84 -3.51 -4.52
N ASN A 231 -15.91 -3.90 -3.64
CA ASN A 231 -15.71 -5.29 -3.26
C ASN A 231 -16.32 -5.63 -1.89
N SER A 232 -17.02 -4.69 -1.24
CA SER A 232 -17.62 -4.86 0.10
C SER A 232 -16.61 -5.34 1.15
N ILE A 233 -15.40 -4.77 1.14
CA ILE A 233 -14.31 -5.12 2.05
C ILE A 233 -14.23 -4.05 3.15
N GLU A 234 -14.40 -4.45 4.41
CA GLU A 234 -14.15 -3.57 5.56
C GLU A 234 -12.65 -3.41 5.80
N ALA A 235 -12.23 -2.29 6.38
CA ALA A 235 -10.81 -2.04 6.64
C ALA A 235 -10.17 -3.08 7.59
N SER A 236 -10.97 -3.66 8.51
CA SER A 236 -10.54 -4.77 9.37
C SER A 236 -10.17 -6.04 8.61
N ASP A 237 -10.72 -6.20 7.41
CA ASP A 237 -10.57 -7.39 6.57
C ASP A 237 -9.39 -7.27 5.62
N VAL A 238 -8.86 -6.04 5.47
CA VAL A 238 -7.65 -5.78 4.71
C VAL A 238 -6.46 -6.41 5.41
N LYS A 239 -5.67 -7.16 4.64
CA LYS A 239 -4.40 -7.74 5.08
C LYS A 239 -3.33 -7.56 4.03
N LEU A 240 -2.11 -7.30 4.48
CA LEU A 240 -0.93 -7.59 3.69
C LEU A 240 -0.55 -9.06 3.95
N VAL A 241 -0.47 -9.86 2.89
CA VAL A 241 -0.01 -11.24 2.98
C VAL A 241 1.34 -11.38 2.28
N ARG A 242 2.23 -12.21 2.82
CA ARG A 242 3.59 -12.43 2.33
C ARG A 242 3.81 -13.90 2.00
N TRP A 243 4.40 -14.18 0.85
CA TRP A 243 4.84 -15.52 0.50
C TRP A 243 6.12 -15.89 1.27
N ASP A 244 6.11 -16.98 2.04
CA ASP A 244 7.29 -17.42 2.80
C ASP A 244 8.22 -18.39 2.05
N GLY A 245 7.87 -18.72 0.80
CA GLY A 245 8.53 -19.74 -0.01
C GLY A 245 7.69 -21.01 -0.17
N ASN A 246 6.69 -21.23 0.69
CA ASN A 246 5.83 -22.41 0.67
C ASN A 246 4.34 -22.09 0.88
N LYS A 247 4.02 -21.05 1.64
CA LYS A 247 2.64 -20.62 1.90
C LYS A 247 2.54 -19.10 2.07
N TRP A 248 1.33 -18.60 1.90
CA TRP A 248 0.99 -17.23 2.26
C TRP A 248 0.90 -17.09 3.78
N ARG A 249 1.62 -16.12 4.33
CA ARG A 249 1.54 -15.71 5.74
C ARG A 249 0.83 -14.37 5.83
N THR A 250 -0.22 -14.33 6.64
CA THR A 250 -0.93 -13.09 6.94
C THR A 250 -0.10 -12.27 7.91
N LEU A 251 0.14 -11.01 7.57
CA LEU A 251 0.87 -10.08 8.43
C LEU A 251 -0.11 -9.32 9.31
N ASP A 252 0.35 -8.96 10.51
CA ASP A 252 -0.36 -8.03 11.37
C ASP A 252 -0.50 -6.69 10.64
N THR A 253 -1.72 -6.35 10.26
CA THR A 253 -2.07 -5.23 9.38
C THR A 253 -3.12 -4.38 10.07
N THR A 254 -2.82 -3.10 10.24
CA THR A 254 -3.66 -2.14 10.96
C THR A 254 -3.98 -0.95 10.07
N GLU A 255 -5.24 -0.53 10.05
CA GLU A 255 -5.64 0.76 9.47
C GLU A 255 -5.05 1.90 10.30
N LYS A 256 -4.44 2.89 9.62
CA LYS A 256 -3.80 4.03 10.28
C LYS A 256 -4.58 5.33 10.09
N ALA A 257 -5.16 5.51 8.91
CA ALA A 257 -5.88 6.72 8.54
C ALA A 257 -6.74 6.46 7.32
N LYS A 258 -7.69 7.37 7.07
CA LYS A 258 -8.51 7.41 5.87
C LYS A 258 -8.67 8.85 5.42
N ASP A 259 -8.45 9.10 4.13
CA ASP A 259 -8.79 10.36 3.48
C ASP A 259 -9.95 10.16 2.48
N GLY A 260 -10.31 11.20 1.73
CA GLY A 260 -11.42 11.14 0.77
C GLY A 260 -11.22 10.17 -0.40
N SER A 261 -9.99 9.72 -0.64
CA SER A 261 -9.59 8.92 -1.80
C SER A 261 -9.02 7.54 -1.43
N HIS A 262 -8.32 7.43 -0.31
CA HIS A 262 -7.60 6.24 0.11
C HIS A 262 -7.77 5.95 1.60
N THR A 263 -7.67 4.66 1.92
CA THR A 263 -7.47 4.17 3.28
C THR A 263 -6.01 3.69 3.39
N PHE A 264 -5.35 4.06 4.48
CA PHE A 264 -3.92 3.83 4.72
C PHE A 264 -3.71 2.76 5.78
N PHE A 265 -2.80 1.85 5.51
CA PHE A 265 -2.53 0.69 6.32
C PHE A 265 -1.05 0.57 6.62
N GLU A 266 -0.75 -0.09 7.73
CA GLU A 266 0.58 -0.44 8.17
C GLU A 266 0.64 -1.93 8.48
N ALA A 267 1.70 -2.61 8.03
CA ALA A 267 1.94 -4.01 8.33
C ALA A 267 3.37 -4.28 8.77
N ASN A 268 3.53 -5.07 9.84
CA ASN A 268 4.83 -5.56 10.29
C ASN A 268 5.26 -6.78 9.48
N THR A 269 6.52 -6.85 9.06
CA THR A 269 7.06 -8.01 8.34
C THR A 269 8.40 -8.47 8.92
N ASP A 270 8.63 -9.78 8.88
CA ASP A 270 9.87 -10.45 9.27
C ASP A 270 10.78 -10.74 8.06
N GLY A 271 10.34 -10.41 6.84
CA GLY A 271 11.09 -10.68 5.61
C GLY A 271 10.50 -10.00 4.38
N PHE A 272 11.18 -10.19 3.25
CA PHE A 272 10.89 -9.54 1.98
C PHE A 272 10.89 -10.60 0.85
N SER A 273 9.84 -10.59 0.05
CA SER A 273 9.52 -11.58 -0.98
C SER A 273 8.36 -11.08 -1.86
N ALA A 274 7.56 -11.98 -2.44
CA ALA A 274 6.26 -11.65 -3.01
C ALA A 274 5.22 -11.38 -1.91
N PHE A 275 4.39 -10.36 -2.13
CA PHE A 275 3.28 -9.95 -1.28
C PHE A 275 2.01 -9.74 -2.10
N ALA A 276 0.88 -9.73 -1.41
CA ALA A 276 -0.38 -9.25 -1.95
C ALA A 276 -1.12 -8.42 -0.90
N ILE A 277 -1.72 -7.32 -1.34
CA ILE A 277 -2.68 -6.55 -0.57
C ILE A 277 -4.05 -7.16 -0.85
N THR A 278 -4.72 -7.69 0.17
CA THR A 278 -5.97 -8.43 -0.01
C THR A 278 -7.04 -8.02 0.97
N GLY A 279 -8.30 -8.19 0.60
CA GLY A 279 -9.40 -8.32 1.55
C GLY A 279 -9.67 -9.80 1.79
N LEU A 280 -9.42 -10.28 3.01
CA LEU A 280 -9.80 -11.62 3.41
C LEU A 280 -11.26 -11.56 3.86
N GLU A 281 -12.16 -12.26 3.16
CA GLU A 281 -13.61 -12.17 3.40
C GLU A 281 -13.99 -12.11 4.89
N LYS A 282 -14.86 -11.14 5.22
CA LYS A 282 -15.77 -11.28 6.35
C LYS A 282 -17.09 -11.84 5.83
N LYS A 283 -17.38 -13.06 6.26
CA LYS A 283 -18.66 -13.75 6.00
C LYS A 283 -19.81 -12.80 6.34
N ALA A 284 -20.74 -12.62 5.39
CA ALA A 284 -21.92 -11.79 5.58
C ALA A 284 -22.65 -12.15 6.89
N PRO A 285 -23.18 -11.15 7.63
CA PRO A 285 -24.17 -11.42 8.67
C PRO A 285 -25.32 -12.20 8.01
N ILE A 286 -25.66 -13.34 8.59
CA ILE A 286 -26.85 -14.10 8.19
C ILE A 286 -28.03 -13.13 8.27
N PRO A 287 -28.81 -12.94 7.19
CA PRO A 287 -29.98 -12.08 7.28
C PRO A 287 -30.91 -12.64 8.35
N GLU A 288 -31.18 -11.85 9.39
CA GLU A 288 -32.01 -12.16 10.58
C GLU A 288 -33.51 -12.36 10.24
N LYS A 289 -33.83 -12.75 9.01
CA LYS A 289 -35.21 -12.92 8.53
C LYS A 289 -35.66 -14.39 8.44
N GLU A 290 -34.85 -15.33 8.93
CA GLU A 290 -35.18 -16.76 8.94
C GLU A 290 -35.36 -17.37 10.34
N LEU A 291 -35.45 -16.55 11.40
CA LEU A 291 -35.55 -17.03 12.79
C LEU A 291 -36.92 -16.85 13.46
N ILE A 292 -38.00 -16.58 12.71
CA ILE A 292 -39.37 -16.62 13.27
C ILE A 292 -40.33 -17.39 12.35
N LEU A 293 -40.12 -18.69 12.27
CA LEU A 293 -41.16 -19.66 11.90
C LEU A 293 -40.64 -21.03 12.31
N ASN A 294 -40.75 -21.34 13.61
CA ASN A 294 -40.81 -22.69 14.19
C ASN A 294 -40.88 -22.57 15.72
N ALA A 295 -41.97 -22.01 16.23
CA ALA A 295 -42.43 -22.23 17.58
C ALA A 295 -43.96 -22.31 17.55
N ALA A 296 -44.51 -23.38 18.16
CA ALA A 296 -45.92 -23.85 18.17
C ALA A 296 -46.33 -24.58 16.86
N ASP A 297 -46.81 -25.82 16.82
CA ASP A 297 -47.31 -26.72 17.86
C ASP A 297 -47.05 -28.19 17.47
N THR A 298 -46.68 -28.99 18.47
CA THR A 298 -46.78 -30.45 18.43
C THR A 298 -48.25 -30.87 18.56
N ASN A 299 -48.71 -31.75 17.65
CA ASN A 299 -49.68 -32.84 17.85
C ASN A 299 -50.81 -32.89 16.79
N SER A 300 -50.67 -33.75 15.75
CA SER A 300 -51.71 -34.71 15.32
C SER A 300 -51.38 -35.40 13.98
N THR A 301 -51.27 -36.72 14.08
CA THR A 301 -51.83 -37.78 13.22
C THR A 301 -51.84 -37.63 11.69
N ILE A 302 -51.18 -38.59 11.06
CA ILE A 302 -51.11 -38.85 9.61
C ILE A 302 -52.44 -39.43 9.09
N GLN A 303 -53.03 -38.84 8.05
CA GLN A 303 -53.75 -39.58 6.98
C GLN A 303 -53.77 -38.79 5.65
N PRO A 304 -53.88 -39.48 4.49
CA PRO A 304 -53.46 -38.95 3.18
C PRO A 304 -54.65 -38.43 2.36
N THR A 305 -54.54 -37.27 1.72
CA THR A 305 -55.41 -36.94 0.57
C THR A 305 -54.82 -35.84 -0.32
N THR A 306 -54.57 -36.24 -1.58
CA THR A 306 -54.69 -35.52 -2.86
C THR A 306 -54.37 -34.03 -2.97
N GLN A 307 -53.43 -33.73 -3.87
CA GLN A 307 -53.12 -32.41 -4.44
C GLN A 307 -54.38 -31.68 -4.95
N PRO A 308 -54.46 -30.35 -4.75
CA PRO A 308 -55.05 -29.43 -5.70
C PRO A 308 -53.93 -28.67 -6.44
N ILE A 309 -54.09 -28.62 -7.75
CA ILE A 309 -53.27 -27.86 -8.71
C ILE A 309 -53.28 -26.38 -8.32
N MET A 310 -52.12 -25.80 -8.00
CA MET A 310 -51.94 -24.35 -7.90
C MET A 310 -51.41 -23.79 -9.23
N GLN A 311 -52.18 -22.86 -9.80
CA GLN A 311 -51.83 -22.04 -10.96
C GLN A 311 -50.56 -21.21 -10.74
N PRO A 312 -49.79 -20.90 -11.81
CA PRO A 312 -48.61 -20.04 -11.69
C PRO A 312 -49.01 -18.61 -11.33
N LYS A 313 -48.57 -18.16 -10.16
CA LYS A 313 -48.73 -16.77 -9.70
C LYS A 313 -47.76 -15.88 -10.49
N LYS A 314 -48.32 -14.86 -11.15
CA LYS A 314 -47.61 -13.81 -11.90
C LYS A 314 -46.57 -13.11 -11.00
N PRO A 315 -45.30 -12.92 -11.44
CA PRO A 315 -44.31 -12.18 -10.65
C PRO A 315 -44.67 -10.69 -10.59
N SER A 316 -44.58 -10.10 -9.41
CA SER A 316 -44.65 -8.65 -9.21
C SER A 316 -43.39 -7.98 -9.74
N GLU A 317 -43.56 -7.09 -10.71
CA GLU A 317 -42.52 -6.23 -11.25
C GLU A 317 -42.04 -5.23 -10.19
N GLY A 318 -40.73 -5.20 -9.93
CA GLY A 318 -40.12 -4.24 -9.01
C GLY A 318 -38.62 -4.44 -8.81
N LYS A 319 -37.82 -3.90 -9.75
CA LYS A 319 -36.36 -3.62 -9.64
C LYS A 319 -35.46 -4.77 -9.13
N ILE A 320 -35.23 -5.76 -10.00
CA ILE A 320 -33.96 -6.50 -10.06
C ILE A 320 -33.46 -6.36 -11.50
N PHE A 321 -32.78 -5.25 -11.81
CA PHE A 321 -32.17 -5.04 -13.13
C PHE A 321 -30.79 -4.44 -12.92
N GLY A 322 -29.74 -5.26 -13.08
CA GLY A 322 -28.36 -4.79 -12.99
C GLY A 322 -27.26 -5.85 -13.08
N PHE A 323 -27.51 -7.11 -12.71
CA PHE A 323 -26.40 -8.07 -12.55
C PHE A 323 -26.49 -9.40 -13.33
N LEU A 324 -27.60 -9.70 -14.03
CA LEU A 324 -27.74 -10.98 -14.74
C LEU A 324 -27.65 -10.90 -16.28
N ILE A 325 -27.60 -9.70 -16.87
CA ILE A 325 -27.68 -9.57 -18.34
C ILE A 325 -26.31 -9.74 -19.02
N ASN A 326 -25.20 -9.58 -18.30
CA ASN A 326 -23.88 -9.62 -18.94
C ASN A 326 -23.31 -11.04 -19.12
N TRP A 327 -23.78 -12.04 -18.37
CA TRP A 327 -23.29 -13.42 -18.51
C TRP A 327 -23.96 -14.20 -19.64
N VAL A 328 -25.24 -13.92 -19.93
CA VAL A 328 -26.00 -14.61 -20.99
C VAL A 328 -25.49 -14.22 -22.39
N LEU A 329 -25.07 -12.96 -22.58
CA LEU A 329 -24.47 -12.51 -23.84
C LEU A 329 -23.07 -13.11 -24.09
N ILE A 330 -22.25 -13.25 -23.04
CA ILE A 330 -20.90 -13.82 -23.15
C ILE A 330 -20.95 -15.31 -23.53
N ILE A 331 -21.82 -16.10 -22.89
CA ILE A 331 -21.96 -17.55 -23.20
C ILE A 331 -22.50 -17.75 -24.62
N GLY A 332 -23.44 -16.91 -25.07
CA GLY A 332 -23.97 -16.97 -26.43
C GLY A 332 -22.91 -16.71 -27.51
N VAL A 333 -22.01 -15.76 -27.29
CA VAL A 333 -20.94 -15.44 -28.25
C VAL A 333 -19.93 -16.59 -28.38
N PHE A 334 -19.53 -17.23 -27.27
CA PHE A 334 -18.59 -18.36 -27.32
C PHE A 334 -19.21 -19.60 -28.00
N PHE A 335 -20.51 -19.84 -27.83
CA PHE A 335 -21.19 -20.94 -28.51
C PHE A 335 -21.24 -20.73 -30.03
N VAL A 336 -21.55 -19.52 -30.50
CA VAL A 336 -21.57 -19.19 -31.94
C VAL A 336 -20.17 -19.29 -32.55
N ILE A 337 -19.13 -18.79 -31.86
CA ILE A 337 -17.74 -18.91 -32.33
C ILE A 337 -17.32 -20.39 -32.44
N GLY A 338 -17.68 -21.23 -31.46
CA GLY A 338 -17.41 -22.66 -31.50
C GLY A 338 -18.03 -23.36 -32.72
N VAL A 339 -19.30 -23.08 -33.02
CA VAL A 339 -19.99 -23.65 -34.19
C VAL A 339 -19.36 -23.19 -35.51
N VAL A 340 -18.97 -21.92 -35.63
CA VAL A 340 -18.32 -21.39 -36.84
C VAL A 340 -16.95 -22.02 -37.08
N ILE A 341 -16.15 -22.22 -36.02
CA ILE A 341 -14.85 -22.90 -36.12
C ILE A 341 -15.02 -24.35 -36.55
N GLU A 342 -16.01 -25.07 -36.01
CA GLU A 342 -16.25 -26.48 -36.38
C GLU A 342 -16.67 -26.63 -37.86
N ILE A 343 -17.52 -25.72 -38.35
CA ILE A 343 -17.91 -25.66 -39.76
C ILE A 343 -16.70 -25.35 -40.65
N TYR A 344 -15.87 -24.38 -40.26
CA TYR A 344 -14.67 -24.00 -41.02
C TYR A 344 -13.68 -25.18 -41.14
N ILE A 345 -13.46 -25.92 -40.05
CA ILE A 345 -12.60 -27.12 -40.06
C ILE A 345 -13.18 -28.21 -40.97
N LYS A 346 -14.50 -28.44 -40.93
CA LYS A 346 -15.17 -29.41 -41.81
C LYS A 346 -15.11 -29.03 -43.30
N MET A 347 -15.10 -27.73 -43.62
CA MET A 347 -14.98 -27.26 -45.01
C MET A 347 -13.55 -27.32 -45.54
N LYS A 348 -12.53 -27.14 -44.68
CA LYS A 348 -11.12 -27.21 -45.09
C LYS A 348 -10.60 -28.65 -45.32
N ASN A 349 -11.27 -29.63 -44.72
CA ASN A 349 -10.88 -31.05 -44.79
C ASN A 349 -11.66 -31.86 -45.86
N LYS A 350 -12.40 -31.20 -46.76
CA LYS A 350 -13.00 -31.78 -47.97
C LYS A 350 -12.31 -31.26 -49.21
#